data_AF-A0A5U3B5D8-F1
#
_entry.id   AF-A0A5U3B5D8-F1
#
_cell.length_a   1.000
_cell.length_b   1.000
_cell.length_c   1.000
_cell.angle_alpha   90.00
_cell.angle_beta   90.00
_cell.angle_gamma   90.00
#
_symmetry.space_group_name_H-M   'P 1'
#
loop_
_entity.id
_entity.type
_entity.pdbx_description
1 polymer ?
#
loop_
_entity_poly.entity_id
_entity_poly.type
_entity_poly.pdbx_seq_one_letter_code
_entity_poly.pdbx_strand_id
1 'polypeptide(L)' 'TIRELAQTIAKVVGYQGRVVFDAAKPDGTPRKLLDVTRLHQLGWYHEISLEAGLAGTYQWFLENQQRFRG' A
#
# COMPACT_ATOMS: atom_id res chain seq x y z
N THR A 1 -6.52 5.32 4.85
CA THR A 1 -6.00 6.69 4.56
C THR A 1 -4.54 6.61 4.11
N ILE A 2 -3.93 7.71 3.64
CA ILE A 2 -2.48 7.73 3.32
C ILE A 2 -1.62 7.48 4.58
N ARG A 3 -2.09 7.98 5.74
CA ARG A 3 -1.42 7.76 7.02
C ARG A 3 -1.34 6.28 7.40
N GLU A 4 -2.47 5.59 7.34
CA GLU A 4 -2.55 4.15 7.62
C GLU A 4 -1.66 3.35 6.66
N LEU A 5 -1.70 3.67 5.36
CA LEU A 5 -0.85 3.01 4.37
C LEU A 5 0.65 3.15 4.71
N ALA A 6 1.11 4.37 5.00
CA ALA A 6 2.52 4.61 5.36
C ALA A 6 2.93 3.89 6.64
N GLN A 7 2.04 3.82 7.64
CA GLN A 7 2.28 3.09 8.89
C GLN A 7 2.34 1.57 8.67
N THR A 8 1.46 1.03 7.82
CA THR A 8 1.49 -0.39 7.45
C THR A 8 2.78 -0.74 6.72
N ILE A 9 3.24 0.10 5.79
CA ILE A 9 4.53 -0.08 5.12
C ILE A 9 5.67 -0.04 6.15
N ALA A 10 5.70 0.96 7.04
CA ALA A 10 6.72 1.06 8.09
C ALA A 10 6.81 -0.21 8.95
N LYS A 11 5.65 -0.79 9.33
CA LYS A 11 5.59 -2.07 10.03
C LYS A 11 6.16 -3.22 9.19
N VAL A 12 5.73 -3.34 7.93
CA VAL A 12 6.17 -4.41 7.01
C VAL A 12 7.68 -4.40 6.81
N VAL A 13 8.29 -3.22 6.66
CA VAL A 13 9.74 -3.09 6.45
C VAL A 13 10.56 -3.14 7.75
N GLY A 14 9.90 -3.17 8.92
CA GLY A 14 10.55 -3.17 10.22
C GLY A 14 11.12 -1.80 10.65
N TYR A 15 10.63 -0.70 10.08
CA TYR A 15 11.10 0.65 10.39
C TYR A 15 10.70 1.07 11.81
N GLN A 16 11.71 1.39 12.64
CA GLN A 16 11.55 1.80 14.03
C GLN A 16 11.59 3.33 14.24
N GLY A 17 11.80 4.09 13.16
CA GLY A 17 11.82 5.54 13.24
C GLY A 17 10.42 6.16 13.27
N ARG A 18 10.36 7.50 13.24
CA ARG A 18 9.10 8.23 13.21
C ARG A 18 8.67 8.52 11.77
N VAL A 19 7.40 8.23 11.46
CA VAL A 19 6.75 8.69 10.22
C VAL A 19 6.21 10.10 10.44
N VAL A 20 6.66 11.06 9.63
CA VAL A 20 6.25 12.47 9.68
C VAL A 20 5.56 12.85 8.37
N PHE A 21 4.46 13.59 8.47
CA PHE A 21 3.70 14.08 7.32
C PHE A 21 3.89 15.59 7.23
N ASP A 22 4.43 16.06 6.11
CA ASP A 22 4.62 17.49 5.85
C ASP A 22 3.34 18.10 5.27
N ALA A 23 2.60 18.83 6.11
CA ALA A 23 1.35 19.49 5.72
C ALA A 23 1.55 20.77 4.89
N ALA A 24 2.80 21.23 4.69
CA ALA A 24 3.07 22.32 3.75
C ALA A 24 2.98 21.87 2.29
N LYS A 25 2.96 20.56 2.02
CA LYS A 25 2.71 19.99 0.69
C LYS A 25 1.21 19.79 0.48
N PRO A 26 0.68 20.13 -0.71
CA PRO A 26 -0.74 19.96 -1.00
C PRO A 26 -1.11 18.48 -1.06
N ASP A 27 -2.26 18.14 -0.49
CA ASP A 27 -2.88 16.84 -0.69
C ASP A 27 -3.47 16.72 -2.10
N GLY A 28 -3.57 15.48 -2.58
CA GLY A 28 -4.29 15.16 -3.81
C GLY A 28 -5.81 15.11 -3.60
N THR A 29 -6.51 14.40 -4.48
CA THR A 29 -7.97 14.20 -4.34
C THR A 29 -8.29 13.43 -3.04
N PRO A 30 -9.20 13.92 -2.17
CA PRO A 30 -9.44 13.31 -0.85
C PRO A 30 -9.89 11.84 -0.88
N ARG A 31 -10.60 11.41 -1.93
CA ARG A 31 -11.06 10.03 -2.10
C ARG A 31 -11.14 9.65 -3.57
N LYS A 32 -10.58 8.50 -3.90
CA LYS A 32 -10.67 7.89 -5.23
C LYS A 32 -10.76 6.37 -5.07
N LEU A 33 -11.99 5.86 -4.97
CA LEU A 33 -12.29 4.43 -4.84
C LEU A 33 -13.24 4.02 -5.95
N LEU A 34 -13.15 2.76 -6.39
CA LEU A 34 -14.07 2.19 -7.37
C LEU A 34 -15.24 1.53 -6.64
N ASP A 35 -16.43 1.60 -7.25
CA ASP A 35 -17.53 0.69 -6.90
C ASP A 35 -17.25 -0.68 -7.55
N VAL A 36 -17.20 -1.72 -6.72
CA VAL A 36 -16.89 -3.10 -7.11
C VAL A 36 -18.11 -4.01 -7.09
N THR A 37 -19.32 -3.45 -6.95
CA THR A 37 -20.58 -4.20 -6.87
C THR A 37 -20.76 -5.17 -8.03
N ARG A 38 -20.44 -4.73 -9.27
CA ARG A 38 -20.54 -5.59 -10.46
C ARG A 38 -19.59 -6.78 -10.41
N LEU A 39 -18.37 -6.62 -9.89
CA LEU A 39 -17.40 -7.71 -9.77
C LEU A 39 -17.90 -8.75 -8.75
N HIS A 40 -18.40 -8.29 -7.61
CA HIS A 40 -18.97 -9.16 -6.57
C HIS A 40 -20.21 -9.93 -7.06
N GLN A 41 -21.08 -9.28 -7.84
CA GLN A 41 -22.26 -9.94 -8.45
C GLN A 41 -21.87 -11.04 -9.45
N LEU A 42 -20.71 -10.91 -10.10
CA LEU A 42 -20.15 -11.95 -10.97
C LEU A 42 -19.43 -13.05 -10.18
N GLY A 43 -19.47 -13.01 -8.85
CA GLY A 43 -18.84 -14.01 -7.98
C GLY A 43 -17.35 -13.81 -7.76
N TRP A 44 -16.75 -12.73 -8.26
CA TRP A 44 -15.34 -12.45 -8.07
C TRP A 44 -15.12 -11.60 -6.82
N TYR A 45 -14.15 -12.00 -6.00
CA TYR A 45 -13.70 -11.28 -4.81
C TYR A 45 -12.18 -11.26 -4.75
N HIS A 46 -11.63 -10.19 -4.17
CA HIS A 46 -10.20 -10.14 -3.89
C HIS A 46 -9.85 -11.06 -2.73
N GLU A 47 -8.70 -11.73 -2.81
CA GLU A 47 -8.24 -12.67 -1.78
C GLU A 47 -7.10 -12.11 -0.93
N ILE A 48 -6.37 -11.14 -1.46
CA ILE A 48 -5.16 -10.59 -0.85
C ILE A 48 -5.51 -9.30 -0.11
N SER A 49 -5.27 -9.26 1.20
CA SER A 49 -5.36 -8.02 1.98
C SER A 49 -4.21 -7.07 1.67
N LEU A 50 -4.36 -5.80 2.03
CA LEU A 50 -3.32 -4.80 1.82
C LEU A 50 -2.00 -5.18 2.53
N GLU A 51 -2.06 -5.63 3.79
CA GLU A 51 -0.87 -6.01 4.56
C GLU A 51 -0.14 -7.19 3.93
N ALA A 52 -0.88 -8.23 3.53
CA ALA A 52 -0.31 -9.42 2.90
C ALA A 52 0.34 -9.07 1.55
N GLY A 53 -0.34 -8.26 0.73
CA GLY A 53 0.19 -7.78 -0.55
C GLY A 53 1.44 -6.93 -0.39
N LEU A 54 1.47 -6.04 0.60
CA LEU A 54 2.66 -5.22 0.92
C LEU A 54 3.83 -6.08 1.37
N ALA A 55 3.61 -7.07 2.23
CA ALA A 55 4.65 -7.98 2.70
C ALA A 55 5.26 -8.80 1.53
N GLY A 56 4.43 -9.38 0.67
CA GLY A 56 4.90 -10.09 -0.52
C GLY A 56 5.64 -9.19 -1.51
N THR A 57 5.17 -7.95 -1.70
CA THR A 57 5.85 -6.98 -2.57
C THR A 57 7.20 -6.56 -2.00
N TYR A 58 7.29 -6.36 -0.67
CA TYR A 58 8.56 -6.05 -0.01
C TYR A 58 9.55 -7.21 -0.12
N GLN A 59 9.09 -8.45 0.03
CA GLN A 59 9.93 -9.63 -0.17
C GLN A 59 10.49 -9.68 -1.60
N TRP A 60 9.64 -9.48 -2.61
CA TRP A 60 10.09 -9.39 -4.00
C TRP A 60 11.11 -8.26 -4.20
N PHE A 61 10.89 -7.09 -3.59
CA PHE A 61 11.82 -5.95 -3.66
C PHE A 61 13.21 -6.32 -3.12
N LEU A 62 13.27 -7.02 -1.98
CA LEU A 62 14.53 -7.49 -1.39
C LEU A 62 15.27 -8.46 -2.32
N GLU A 63 14.56 -9.36 -3.00
CA GLU A 63 15.12 -10.33 -3.93
C GLU A 63 15.62 -9.68 -5.25
N ASN A 64 15.11 -8.50 -5.58
CA ASN A 64 15.34 -7.85 -6.87
C ASN A 64 16.10 -6.52 -6.75
N GLN A 65 16.86 -6.32 -5.67
CA GLN A 65 17.47 -5.01 -5.38
C GLN A 65 18.38 -4.44 -6.48
N GLN A 66 18.94 -5.30 -7.33
CA GLN A 66 19.85 -4.93 -8.42
C GLN A 66 19.15 -4.80 -9.79
N ARG A 67 17.83 -5.01 -9.84
CA ARG A 67 17.08 -5.17 -11.10
C ARG A 67 15.75 -4.43 -11.13
N PHE A 68 15.33 -3.79 -10.03
CA PHE A 68 14.14 -2.95 -10.03
C PHE A 68 14.44 -1.59 -10.68
N ARG A 69 13.38 -0.92 -11.18
CA ARG A 69 13.47 0.44 -11.70
C ARG A 69 13.61 1.42 -10.54
N GLY A 70 14.80 2.00 -10.38
CA GLY A 70 15.10 3.11 -9.45
C GLY A 70 14.87 4.48 -10.06
#